data_AF-A0A8S9DUX7-F1
#
_entry.id   AF-A0A8S9DUX7-F1
#
_cell.length_a   1.000
_cell.length_b   1.000
_cell.length_c   1.000
_cell.angle_alpha   90.00
_cell.angle_beta   90.00
_cell.angle_gamma   90.00
#
_symmetry.space_group_name_H-M   'P 1'
#
loop_
_entity.id
_entity.type
_entity.pdbx_description
1 polymer ?
#
loop_
_entity_poly.entity_id
_entity_poly.type
_entity_poly.pdbx_seq_one_letter_code
_entity_poly.pdbx_strand_id
1 'polypeptide(L)'
;SYVATGYGATSTNAGSPSLMGPVNNTFEGMGGDDVITGSGRTTASYFHATAGVTVNLSSGATNGSATSTAGGDAASVGNDTLIGVNWVRGSEYADVLNGGAGNDVFVGGAGNDAATGGSGFDLMTYAPTFNNTVTSGIAVNMTTGIVTGDASTGSDTLRSIETVRGTNFADTYTATNFGAAGFTNPANFNVGNNGTFNEFEGMGGNDTITGNNNTRILFWNASGAVTIDLAAGTADGDVSVGHDNFSGVVQVRGSSFNDTLLGRAAAASIR
;
A
#
# COMPACT_ATOMS: atom_id res chain seq x y z
N SER A 1 7.97 18.92 8.04
CA SER A 1 8.13 18.27 6.73
C SER A 1 9.33 18.90 6.06
N TYR A 2 10.40 18.14 5.83
CA TYR A 2 11.52 18.63 5.04
C TYR A 2 11.10 18.53 3.58
N VAL A 3 10.52 19.61 3.05
CA VAL A 3 10.27 19.73 1.61
C VAL A 3 11.60 20.08 0.99
N ALA A 4 12.27 19.07 0.45
CA ALA A 4 13.45 19.24 -0.36
C ALA A 4 13.03 19.83 -1.72
N THR A 5 12.75 21.14 -1.78
CA THR A 5 12.54 21.82 -3.07
C THR A 5 13.90 22.07 -3.73
N GLY A 6 14.11 21.47 -4.90
CA GLY A 6 15.24 21.74 -5.78
C GLY A 6 16.47 20.90 -5.50
N TYR A 7 16.60 19.78 -6.21
CA TYR A 7 17.86 19.05 -6.30
C TYR A 7 18.11 18.63 -7.74
N GLY A 8 19.10 19.24 -8.38
CA GLY A 8 19.60 18.79 -9.67
C GLY A 8 20.44 17.50 -9.56
N ALA A 9 20.39 16.72 -10.64
CA ALA A 9 21.28 15.65 -11.12
C ALA A 9 21.62 14.43 -10.23
N THR A 10 21.61 14.48 -8.89
CA THR A 10 21.75 13.28 -8.03
C THR A 10 21.37 13.60 -6.57
N SER A 11 20.34 12.93 -6.02
CA SER A 11 20.02 12.97 -4.58
C SER A 11 20.36 11.64 -3.91
N THR A 12 21.13 11.62 -2.82
CA THR A 12 21.50 10.40 -2.06
C THR A 12 21.28 10.60 -0.56
N ASN A 13 20.73 9.61 0.16
CA ASN A 13 20.93 9.51 1.61
C ASN A 13 20.80 8.07 2.15
N ALA A 14 21.58 7.77 3.21
CA ALA A 14 21.83 6.46 3.81
C ALA A 14 20.95 6.17 5.06
N GLY A 15 20.10 5.13 5.00
CA GLY A 15 19.68 4.32 6.17
C GLY A 15 18.27 4.52 6.76
N SER A 16 17.52 3.41 6.94
CA SER A 16 16.72 3.05 8.14
C SER A 16 15.90 1.74 7.98
N PRO A 17 15.57 1.01 9.07
CA PRO A 17 15.09 -0.39 9.05
C PRO A 17 13.54 -0.60 9.06
N SER A 18 13.15 -1.85 8.77
CA SER A 18 11.80 -2.46 8.66
C SER A 18 10.87 -1.84 7.61
N LEU A 19 9.63 -2.31 7.42
CA LEU A 19 8.63 -1.79 6.43
C LEU A 19 7.57 -0.84 7.03
N MET A 20 7.52 -0.62 8.35
CA MET A 20 6.39 0.05 9.02
C MET A 20 6.71 1.08 10.16
N GLY A 21 7.90 1.69 10.20
CA GLY A 21 8.35 2.70 11.20
C GLY A 21 8.61 4.14 10.65
N PRO A 22 8.81 5.18 11.49
CA PRO A 22 8.48 6.59 11.17
C PRO A 22 9.56 7.45 10.47
N VAL A 23 10.50 6.88 9.73
CA VAL A 23 11.43 7.67 8.89
C VAL A 23 11.35 7.21 7.44
N ASN A 24 10.52 7.91 6.68
CA ASN A 24 10.48 7.82 5.22
C ASN A 24 11.18 9.06 4.66
N ASN A 25 12.15 8.87 3.76
CA ASN A 25 12.71 9.97 2.99
C ASN A 25 11.81 10.17 1.77
N THR A 26 11.09 11.30 1.71
CA THR A 26 10.27 11.64 0.54
C THR A 26 11.01 12.63 -0.35
N PHE A 27 11.15 12.29 -1.63
CA PHE A 27 11.74 13.12 -2.66
C PHE A 27 10.69 13.43 -3.72
N GLU A 28 10.71 14.66 -4.21
CA GLU A 28 9.87 15.12 -5.31
C GLU A 28 10.78 15.87 -6.28
N GLY A 29 10.99 15.30 -7.48
CA GLY A 29 11.83 15.90 -8.52
C GLY A 29 11.23 17.18 -9.11
N MET A 30 9.89 17.26 -9.10
CA MET A 30 9.12 18.23 -9.89
C MET A 30 9.41 18.00 -11.38
N GLY A 31 9.65 19.05 -12.17
CA GLY A 31 9.93 18.92 -13.60
C GLY A 31 11.42 18.89 -13.93
N GLY A 32 11.74 18.27 -15.06
CA GLY A 32 13.10 18.02 -15.50
C GLY A 32 13.44 16.53 -15.41
N ASP A 33 14.56 16.11 -16.01
CA ASP A 33 15.03 14.73 -15.88
C ASP A 33 15.85 14.61 -14.58
N ASP A 34 15.31 13.98 -13.54
CA ASP A 34 15.97 13.86 -12.24
C ASP A 34 16.58 12.47 -11.99
N VAL A 35 17.54 12.42 -11.05
CA VAL A 35 18.10 11.15 -10.54
C VAL A 35 17.88 11.06 -9.05
N ILE A 36 16.96 10.19 -8.64
CA ILE A 36 16.60 9.93 -7.25
C ILE A 36 17.31 8.66 -6.81
N THR A 37 18.29 8.77 -5.92
CA THR A 37 18.98 7.62 -5.31
C THR A 37 18.57 7.46 -3.86
N GLY A 38 17.76 6.44 -3.62
CA GLY A 38 17.36 5.99 -2.30
C GLY A 38 18.33 5.00 -1.68
N SER A 39 18.26 4.90 -0.35
CA SER A 39 18.70 3.72 0.37
C SER A 39 17.68 3.41 1.47
N GLY A 40 17.35 2.13 1.67
CA GLY A 40 16.24 1.75 2.54
C GLY A 40 14.93 2.37 2.05
N ARG A 41 14.04 2.77 2.98
CA ARG A 41 12.72 3.34 2.64
C ARG A 41 12.82 4.75 2.06
N THR A 42 12.86 4.80 0.75
CA THR A 42 12.85 6.04 -0.01
C THR A 42 11.57 6.12 -0.83
N THR A 43 10.82 7.21 -0.65
CA THR A 43 9.62 7.55 -1.40
C THR A 43 9.96 8.51 -2.53
N ALA A 44 9.75 8.09 -3.77
CA ALA A 44 9.61 9.02 -4.88
C ALA A 44 8.15 9.49 -4.93
N SER A 45 7.95 10.81 -4.87
CA SER A 45 6.63 11.44 -4.83
C SER A 45 6.42 12.26 -6.10
N TYR A 46 5.29 12.02 -6.75
CA TYR A 46 4.78 12.73 -7.92
C TYR A 46 3.51 13.52 -7.62
N PHE A 47 3.28 13.82 -6.34
CA PHE A 47 2.05 14.44 -5.86
C PHE A 47 1.69 15.75 -6.57
N HIS A 48 2.69 16.60 -6.87
CA HIS A 48 2.44 17.85 -7.59
C HIS A 48 2.52 17.73 -9.12
N ALA A 49 2.59 16.52 -9.67
CA ALA A 49 2.51 16.31 -11.12
C ALA A 49 1.14 16.76 -11.66
N THR A 50 1.14 17.36 -12.84
CA THR A 50 -0.07 17.98 -13.42
C THR A 50 -0.92 17.03 -14.28
N ALA A 51 -0.50 15.77 -14.37
CA ALA A 51 -1.18 14.68 -15.07
C ALA A 51 -0.67 13.34 -14.52
N GLY A 52 -1.26 12.23 -14.98
CA GLY A 52 -0.86 10.90 -14.56
C GLY A 52 0.59 10.57 -14.92
N VAL A 53 1.27 9.85 -14.04
CA VAL A 53 2.66 9.40 -14.17
C VAL A 53 2.75 7.88 -14.31
N THR A 54 3.74 7.43 -15.07
CA THR A 54 4.13 6.03 -15.16
C THR A 54 5.45 5.87 -14.41
N VAL A 55 5.40 5.16 -13.28
CA VAL A 55 6.56 4.85 -12.44
C VAL A 55 6.89 3.38 -12.61
N ASN A 56 8.17 3.08 -12.82
CA ASN A 56 8.71 1.73 -12.86
C ASN A 56 9.86 1.64 -11.87
N LEU A 57 9.72 0.86 -10.80
CA LEU A 57 10.79 0.62 -9.85
C LEU A 57 11.81 -0.40 -10.40
N SER A 58 13.00 -0.41 -9.80
CA SER A 58 14.12 -1.24 -10.26
C SER A 58 13.79 -2.74 -10.19
N SER A 59 14.03 -3.48 -11.27
CA SER A 59 13.95 -4.94 -11.32
C SER A 59 15.35 -5.55 -11.40
N GLY A 60 15.96 -5.79 -10.24
CA GLY A 60 17.30 -6.37 -10.16
C GLY A 60 18.41 -5.37 -10.47
N ALA A 61 19.12 -5.55 -11.59
CA ALA A 61 20.31 -4.74 -11.93
C ALA A 61 20.00 -3.46 -12.73
N THR A 62 18.75 -3.24 -13.12
CA THR A 62 18.31 -2.03 -13.82
C THR A 62 17.81 -1.00 -12.83
N ASN A 63 18.14 0.28 -13.07
CA ASN A 63 17.51 1.39 -12.37
C ASN A 63 16.02 1.43 -12.73
N GLY A 64 15.20 1.89 -11.79
CA GLY A 64 13.84 2.31 -12.08
C GLY A 64 13.81 3.64 -12.84
N SER A 65 12.61 4.06 -13.23
CA SER A 65 12.34 5.28 -13.97
C SER A 65 10.94 5.80 -13.66
N ALA A 66 10.71 7.09 -13.85
CA ALA A 66 9.37 7.64 -13.93
C ALA A 66 9.25 8.63 -15.09
N THR A 67 8.09 8.68 -15.72
CA THR A 67 7.77 9.60 -16.80
C THR A 67 6.30 10.00 -16.72
N SER A 68 5.89 11.02 -17.46
CA SER A 68 4.47 11.25 -17.75
C SER A 68 3.83 10.01 -18.41
N THR A 69 2.61 9.65 -18.02
CA THR A 69 1.82 8.57 -18.65
C THR A 69 1.36 8.98 -20.05
N ALA A 70 0.95 10.23 -20.20
CA ALA A 70 0.68 10.81 -21.52
C ALA A 70 1.99 11.23 -22.20
N GLY A 71 2.08 11.07 -23.52
CA GLY A 71 3.25 11.52 -24.28
C GLY A 71 3.45 13.04 -24.22
N GLY A 72 4.71 13.47 -24.34
CA GLY A 72 5.06 14.89 -24.38
C GLY A 72 5.16 15.58 -23.01
N ASP A 73 5.39 14.81 -21.94
CA ASP A 73 5.58 15.30 -20.56
C ASP A 73 4.42 16.17 -20.03
N ALA A 74 3.18 15.72 -20.22
CA ALA A 74 1.99 16.42 -19.73
C ALA A 74 1.96 16.56 -18.20
N ALA A 75 2.62 15.63 -17.50
CA ALA A 75 2.76 15.65 -16.05
C ALA A 75 3.78 16.70 -15.55
N SER A 76 4.59 17.29 -16.45
CA SER A 76 5.68 18.21 -16.14
C SER A 76 6.69 17.59 -15.15
N VAL A 77 7.05 16.32 -15.38
CA VAL A 77 7.96 15.54 -14.52
C VAL A 77 9.25 15.11 -15.22
N GLY A 78 9.37 15.34 -16.54
CA GLY A 78 10.50 14.84 -17.33
C GLY A 78 10.63 13.30 -17.33
N ASN A 79 11.88 12.83 -17.47
CA ASN A 79 12.26 11.42 -17.43
C ASN A 79 13.21 11.16 -16.25
N ASP A 80 12.64 10.71 -15.15
CA ASP A 80 13.40 10.43 -13.95
C ASP A 80 14.08 9.06 -14.00
N THR A 81 15.20 8.97 -13.29
CA THR A 81 15.91 7.73 -12.97
C THR A 81 15.81 7.46 -11.46
N LEU A 82 15.30 6.30 -11.09
CA LEU A 82 15.08 5.88 -9.71
C LEU A 82 16.04 4.76 -9.33
N ILE A 83 16.81 4.91 -8.26
CA ILE A 83 17.82 3.94 -7.82
C ILE A 83 17.58 3.62 -6.35
N GLY A 84 17.31 2.36 -5.99
CA GLY A 84 17.10 2.00 -4.58
C GLY A 84 15.86 2.64 -3.94
N VAL A 85 14.86 2.97 -4.76
CA VAL A 85 13.54 3.45 -4.34
C VAL A 85 12.59 2.26 -4.30
N ASN A 86 11.83 2.13 -3.21
CA ASN A 86 10.84 1.07 -3.03
C ASN A 86 9.49 1.60 -2.53
N TRP A 87 9.34 2.91 -2.39
CA TRP A 87 8.09 3.57 -2.06
C TRP A 87 7.76 4.57 -3.17
N VAL A 88 6.52 4.59 -3.62
CA VAL A 88 6.05 5.51 -4.65
C VAL A 88 4.76 6.14 -4.20
N ARG A 89 4.68 7.46 -4.39
CA ARG A 89 3.44 8.19 -4.35
C ARG A 89 3.17 8.76 -5.74
N GLY A 90 2.02 8.41 -6.30
CA GLY A 90 1.51 8.95 -7.55
C GLY A 90 1.07 10.41 -7.43
N SER A 91 0.37 10.84 -8.48
CA SER A 91 -0.25 12.15 -8.64
C SER A 91 -1.70 12.14 -8.15
N GLU A 92 -2.49 13.15 -8.49
CA GLU A 92 -3.94 13.17 -8.27
C GLU A 92 -4.73 12.70 -9.52
N TYR A 93 -4.03 12.06 -10.48
CA TYR A 93 -4.56 11.62 -11.76
C TYR A 93 -4.25 10.13 -11.97
N ALA A 94 -4.88 9.53 -12.98
CA ALA A 94 -4.68 8.12 -13.29
C ALA A 94 -3.20 7.76 -13.59
N ASP A 95 -2.58 7.08 -12.64
CA ASP A 95 -1.18 6.68 -12.66
C ASP A 95 -0.99 5.20 -13.02
N VAL A 96 0.23 4.87 -13.45
CA VAL A 96 0.70 3.49 -13.61
C VAL A 96 1.90 3.30 -12.72
N LEU A 97 1.75 2.52 -11.65
CA LEU A 97 2.76 2.31 -10.63
C LEU A 97 3.25 0.86 -10.68
N ASN A 98 4.37 0.63 -11.36
CA ASN A 98 4.98 -0.67 -11.45
C ASN A 98 6.11 -0.77 -10.43
N GLY A 99 5.95 -1.69 -9.49
CA GLY A 99 7.01 -2.17 -8.63
C GLY A 99 8.06 -2.95 -9.39
N GLY A 100 8.97 -3.56 -8.63
CA GLY A 100 10.09 -4.29 -9.15
C GLY A 100 10.38 -5.52 -8.31
N ALA A 101 11.62 -5.60 -7.84
CA ALA A 101 12.04 -6.65 -6.92
C ALA A 101 12.08 -6.13 -5.49
N GLY A 102 11.61 -6.94 -4.55
CA GLY A 102 11.57 -6.59 -3.14
C GLY A 102 10.17 -6.15 -2.72
N ASN A 103 10.07 -5.64 -1.50
CA ASN A 103 8.77 -5.23 -0.95
C ASN A 103 8.56 -3.74 -1.24
N ASP A 104 7.63 -3.47 -2.15
CA ASP A 104 7.28 -2.14 -2.61
C ASP A 104 6.03 -1.59 -1.91
N VAL A 105 5.97 -0.26 -1.78
CA VAL A 105 4.84 0.45 -1.18
C VAL A 105 4.33 1.50 -2.13
N PHE A 106 3.02 1.45 -2.39
CA PHE A 106 2.34 2.33 -3.33
C PHE A 106 1.30 3.19 -2.61
N VAL A 107 1.28 4.45 -2.98
CA VAL A 107 0.20 5.40 -2.72
C VAL A 107 -0.22 5.90 -4.10
N GLY A 108 -1.42 5.54 -4.55
CA GLY A 108 -1.97 6.00 -5.83
C GLY A 108 -2.20 7.50 -5.80
N GLY A 109 -3.21 7.87 -5.01
CA GLY A 109 -3.67 9.25 -4.89
C GLY A 109 -5.15 9.29 -5.22
N ALA A 110 -5.57 10.36 -5.89
CA ALA A 110 -6.86 10.38 -6.57
C ALA A 110 -6.66 9.90 -8.02
N GLY A 111 -7.77 9.60 -8.70
CA GLY A 111 -7.71 9.06 -10.06
C GLY A 111 -8.01 7.57 -10.08
N ASN A 112 -7.81 6.93 -11.24
CA ASN A 112 -7.98 5.48 -11.34
C ASN A 112 -6.61 4.89 -11.64
N ASP A 113 -5.93 4.43 -10.59
CA ASP A 113 -4.53 4.05 -10.67
C ASP A 113 -4.36 2.56 -10.97
N ALA A 114 -3.27 2.19 -11.62
CA ALA A 114 -2.90 0.81 -11.85
C ALA A 114 -1.59 0.51 -11.13
N ALA A 115 -1.63 -0.28 -10.06
CA ALA A 115 -0.47 -0.70 -9.31
C ALA A 115 -0.14 -2.19 -9.55
N THR A 116 1.12 -2.47 -9.92
CA THR A 116 1.64 -3.83 -10.07
C THR A 116 2.83 -4.03 -9.15
N GLY A 117 2.73 -4.84 -8.10
CA GLY A 117 3.81 -5.00 -7.10
C GLY A 117 5.08 -5.65 -7.62
N GLY A 118 4.95 -6.62 -8.53
CA GLY A 118 6.10 -7.37 -9.03
C GLY A 118 6.44 -8.53 -8.10
N SER A 119 7.71 -8.71 -7.75
CA SER A 119 8.15 -9.80 -6.88
C SER A 119 8.45 -9.30 -5.48
N GLY A 120 7.88 -9.93 -4.46
CA GLY A 120 8.07 -9.52 -3.08
C GLY A 120 6.76 -9.62 -2.31
N PHE A 121 6.66 -8.85 -1.23
CA PHE A 121 5.45 -8.68 -0.45
C PHE A 121 5.07 -7.21 -0.42
N ASP A 122 4.11 -6.85 -1.25
CA ASP A 122 3.85 -5.49 -1.66
C ASP A 122 2.62 -4.90 -0.98
N LEU A 123 2.62 -3.58 -0.78
CA LEU A 123 1.60 -2.84 -0.05
C LEU A 123 1.02 -1.72 -0.90
N MET A 124 -0.31 -1.72 -1.07
CA MET A 124 -1.06 -0.53 -1.46
C MET A 124 -1.63 0.13 -0.21
N THR A 125 -1.43 1.44 -0.03
CA THR A 125 -1.92 2.14 1.16
C THR A 125 -2.72 3.39 0.83
N TYR A 126 -3.87 3.49 1.51
CA TYR A 126 -4.81 4.61 1.46
C TYR A 126 -4.78 5.44 2.74
N ALA A 127 -3.80 5.20 3.61
CA ALA A 127 -3.71 5.81 4.92
C ALA A 127 -3.46 7.33 4.85
N PRO A 128 -3.94 8.11 5.83
CA PRO A 128 -3.79 9.57 5.86
C PRO A 128 -2.34 10.03 6.01
N THR A 129 -1.41 9.14 6.36
CA THR A 129 0.02 9.45 6.60
C THR A 129 0.74 10.03 5.40
N PHE A 130 0.16 9.93 4.19
CA PHE A 130 0.69 10.49 2.95
C PHE A 130 -0.05 11.74 2.47
N ASN A 131 -0.71 12.47 3.39
CA ASN A 131 -1.60 13.57 3.03
C ASN A 131 -2.70 13.13 2.07
N ASN A 132 -3.17 11.88 2.22
CA ASN A 132 -4.30 11.39 1.47
C ASN A 132 -5.56 12.10 1.99
N THR A 133 -6.30 12.75 1.09
CA THR A 133 -7.46 13.59 1.44
C THR A 133 -8.79 12.82 1.35
N VAL A 134 -8.73 11.49 1.49
CA VAL A 134 -9.92 10.62 1.55
C VAL A 134 -10.95 11.15 2.54
N THR A 135 -12.22 11.09 2.13
CA THR A 135 -13.37 11.57 2.89
C THR A 135 -14.36 10.45 3.26
N SER A 136 -14.16 9.25 2.71
CA SER A 136 -14.91 8.04 3.05
C SER A 136 -14.01 6.79 3.04
N GLY A 137 -14.57 5.66 3.48
CA GLY A 137 -13.89 4.37 3.40
C GLY A 137 -13.81 3.81 1.98
N ILE A 138 -13.01 2.77 1.83
CA ILE A 138 -12.76 2.06 0.58
C ILE A 138 -13.37 0.65 0.59
N ALA A 139 -13.70 0.15 -0.59
CA ALA A 139 -14.05 -1.25 -0.81
C ALA A 139 -12.94 -1.94 -1.62
N VAL A 140 -12.28 -2.91 -1.00
CA VAL A 140 -11.14 -3.66 -1.53
C VAL A 140 -11.59 -5.06 -1.92
N ASN A 141 -11.47 -5.39 -3.20
CA ASN A 141 -11.62 -6.76 -3.70
C ASN A 141 -10.26 -7.29 -4.14
N MET A 142 -9.63 -8.09 -3.27
CA MET A 142 -8.33 -8.70 -3.56
C MET A 142 -8.42 -9.83 -4.59
N THR A 143 -9.59 -10.35 -4.93
CA THR A 143 -9.68 -11.35 -6.01
C THR A 143 -9.50 -10.67 -7.36
N THR A 144 -10.31 -9.65 -7.65
CA THR A 144 -10.24 -8.89 -8.91
C THR A 144 -9.07 -7.91 -8.92
N GLY A 145 -8.56 -7.56 -7.74
CA GLY A 145 -7.61 -6.47 -7.57
C GLY A 145 -8.27 -5.14 -7.89
N ILE A 146 -9.48 -4.89 -7.40
CA ILE A 146 -10.15 -3.60 -7.60
C ILE A 146 -10.36 -2.99 -6.23
N VAL A 147 -9.97 -1.73 -6.09
CA VAL A 147 -10.28 -0.90 -4.92
C VAL A 147 -11.13 0.26 -5.38
N THR A 148 -12.23 0.54 -4.70
CA THR A 148 -13.08 1.70 -5.01
C THR A 148 -13.25 2.56 -3.77
N GLY A 149 -13.09 3.87 -3.91
CA GLY A 149 -13.37 4.86 -2.87
C GLY A 149 -14.18 6.03 -3.40
N ASP A 150 -14.09 7.16 -2.69
CA ASP A 150 -14.65 8.44 -3.14
C ASP A 150 -13.81 9.07 -4.28
N ALA A 151 -14.13 10.30 -4.67
CA ALA A 151 -13.39 11.00 -5.73
C ALA A 151 -11.90 11.25 -5.40
N SER A 152 -11.51 11.24 -4.13
CA SER A 152 -10.12 11.37 -3.70
C SER A 152 -9.35 10.04 -3.69
N THR A 153 -10.03 8.92 -3.97
CA THR A 153 -9.40 7.60 -4.20
C THR A 153 -9.59 7.15 -5.65
N GLY A 154 -10.79 7.33 -6.19
CA GLY A 154 -11.25 6.76 -7.45
C GLY A 154 -11.36 5.23 -7.43
N SER A 155 -11.00 4.59 -8.54
CA SER A 155 -11.11 3.15 -8.75
C SER A 155 -9.79 2.55 -9.23
N ASP A 156 -9.04 1.99 -8.30
CA ASP A 156 -7.71 1.47 -8.55
C ASP A 156 -7.71 -0.01 -8.93
N THR A 157 -6.69 -0.39 -9.70
CA THR A 157 -6.42 -1.76 -10.13
C THR A 157 -5.11 -2.25 -9.53
N LEU A 158 -5.16 -3.34 -8.77
CA LEU A 158 -4.02 -3.96 -8.10
C LEU A 158 -3.65 -5.29 -8.75
N ARG A 159 -2.36 -5.52 -8.96
CA ARG A 159 -1.78 -6.79 -9.41
C ARG A 159 -0.53 -7.11 -8.61
N SER A 160 -0.39 -8.37 -8.20
CA SER A 160 0.72 -8.81 -7.35
C SER A 160 0.91 -7.93 -6.11
N ILE A 161 -0.21 -7.54 -5.49
CA ILE A 161 -0.25 -6.82 -4.22
C ILE A 161 -0.84 -7.74 -3.18
N GLU A 162 -0.12 -8.02 -2.10
CA GLU A 162 -0.60 -8.92 -1.04
C GLU A 162 -1.20 -8.17 0.15
N THR A 163 -0.85 -6.89 0.31
CA THR A 163 -1.24 -6.08 1.46
C THR A 163 -2.02 -4.85 1.05
N VAL A 164 -3.11 -4.58 1.76
CA VAL A 164 -3.80 -3.29 1.67
C VAL A 164 -3.93 -2.68 3.06
N ARG A 165 -3.50 -1.42 3.18
CA ARG A 165 -3.77 -0.58 4.34
C ARG A 165 -4.86 0.43 4.00
N GLY A 166 -5.88 0.47 4.84
CA GLY A 166 -7.09 1.27 4.71
C GLY A 166 -6.97 2.75 5.00
N THR A 167 -8.14 3.35 5.14
CA THR A 167 -8.40 4.75 5.47
C THR A 167 -8.73 4.90 6.96
N ASN A 168 -9.02 6.10 7.45
CA ASN A 168 -9.54 6.27 8.82
C ASN A 168 -11.08 6.14 8.91
N PHE A 169 -11.71 5.56 7.89
CA PHE A 169 -13.15 5.38 7.78
C PHE A 169 -13.47 3.91 7.64
N ALA A 170 -14.75 3.55 7.80
CA ALA A 170 -15.21 2.17 7.66
C ALA A 170 -14.93 1.62 6.24
N ASP A 171 -13.95 0.72 6.16
CA ASP A 171 -13.50 0.04 4.96
C ASP A 171 -14.11 -1.37 4.86
N THR A 172 -14.12 -1.91 3.65
CA THR A 172 -14.57 -3.30 3.38
C THR A 172 -13.54 -4.05 2.57
N TYR A 173 -13.12 -5.22 3.04
CA TYR A 173 -12.13 -6.09 2.39
C TYR A 173 -12.74 -7.43 2.02
N THR A 174 -12.53 -7.87 0.78
CA THR A 174 -12.93 -9.19 0.29
C THR A 174 -11.75 -9.89 -0.37
N ALA A 175 -11.31 -11.00 0.22
CA ALA A 175 -10.17 -11.79 -0.23
C ALA A 175 -10.52 -13.23 -0.62
N THR A 176 -11.80 -13.62 -0.59
CA THR A 176 -12.27 -15.02 -0.63
C THR A 176 -11.56 -15.92 -1.64
N ASN A 177 -11.23 -15.41 -2.83
CA ASN A 177 -10.57 -16.17 -3.90
C ASN A 177 -9.14 -15.69 -4.22
N PHE A 178 -8.53 -14.83 -3.39
CA PHE A 178 -7.15 -14.37 -3.57
C PHE A 178 -6.18 -15.56 -3.60
N GLY A 179 -5.43 -15.69 -4.70
CA GLY A 179 -4.47 -16.77 -4.93
C GLY A 179 -5.09 -18.17 -5.04
N ALA A 180 -6.42 -18.31 -5.04
CA ALA A 180 -7.10 -19.60 -5.08
C ALA A 180 -7.02 -20.24 -6.48
N ALA A 181 -7.15 -21.56 -6.55
CA ALA A 181 -7.21 -22.28 -7.83
C ALA A 181 -8.35 -21.73 -8.70
N GLY A 182 -8.05 -21.40 -9.97
CA GLY A 182 -8.98 -20.74 -10.89
C GLY A 182 -8.89 -19.21 -10.89
N PHE A 183 -8.21 -18.62 -9.91
CA PHE A 183 -7.98 -17.18 -9.77
C PHE A 183 -6.49 -16.81 -9.85
N THR A 184 -5.72 -17.56 -10.65
CA THR A 184 -4.26 -17.45 -10.75
C THR A 184 -3.76 -16.80 -12.03
N ASN A 185 -4.65 -16.29 -12.89
CA ASN A 185 -4.26 -15.55 -14.10
C ASN A 185 -4.00 -14.07 -13.76
N PRO A 186 -2.74 -13.59 -13.74
CA PRO A 186 -2.42 -12.22 -13.38
C PRO A 186 -2.94 -11.18 -14.39
N ALA A 187 -3.39 -11.58 -15.57
CA ALA A 187 -4.08 -10.67 -16.49
C ALA A 187 -5.47 -10.23 -15.97
N ASN A 188 -6.11 -11.06 -15.15
CA ASN A 188 -7.51 -10.89 -14.73
C ASN A 188 -7.68 -10.68 -13.22
N PHE A 189 -6.70 -11.14 -12.42
CA PHE A 189 -6.81 -11.22 -10.97
C PHE A 189 -5.57 -10.64 -10.30
N ASN A 190 -5.73 -10.21 -9.06
CA ASN A 190 -4.59 -9.91 -8.22
C ASN A 190 -3.99 -11.22 -7.69
N VAL A 191 -2.83 -11.59 -8.22
CA VAL A 191 -2.13 -12.82 -7.91
C VAL A 191 -0.81 -12.46 -7.24
N GLY A 192 -0.74 -12.71 -5.93
CA GLY A 192 0.47 -12.42 -5.17
C GLY A 192 1.56 -13.49 -5.27
N ASN A 193 2.72 -13.18 -4.70
CA ASN A 193 3.90 -14.03 -4.71
C ASN A 193 3.89 -15.11 -3.63
N ASN A 194 3.05 -14.96 -2.61
CA ASN A 194 3.00 -15.82 -1.42
C ASN A 194 1.78 -16.77 -1.41
N GLY A 195 1.38 -17.24 -2.59
CA GLY A 195 0.23 -18.13 -2.76
C GLY A 195 -1.07 -17.44 -2.37
N THR A 196 -1.81 -18.01 -1.41
CA THR A 196 -3.08 -17.44 -0.93
C THR A 196 -2.92 -16.46 0.23
N PHE A 197 -1.69 -16.24 0.73
CA PHE A 197 -1.47 -15.39 1.90
C PHE A 197 -1.68 -13.91 1.54
N ASN A 198 -2.52 -13.22 2.30
CA ASN A 198 -2.83 -11.80 2.18
C ASN A 198 -2.93 -11.15 3.55
N GLU A 199 -2.74 -9.84 3.59
CA GLU A 199 -2.65 -9.09 4.83
C GLU A 199 -3.43 -7.76 4.74
N PHE A 200 -4.15 -7.41 5.81
CA PHE A 200 -4.93 -6.16 5.88
C PHE A 200 -4.63 -5.39 7.14
N GLU A 201 -4.57 -4.06 7.02
CA GLU A 201 -4.58 -3.13 8.14
C GLU A 201 -5.72 -2.15 7.91
N GLY A 202 -6.76 -2.22 8.75
CA GLY A 202 -7.94 -1.38 8.66
C GLY A 202 -7.64 0.11 8.84
N MET A 203 -6.78 0.43 9.81
CA MET A 203 -6.60 1.77 10.39
C MET A 203 -7.85 2.16 11.19
N GLY A 204 -8.26 3.43 11.21
CA GLY A 204 -9.46 3.84 11.95
C GLY A 204 -10.73 3.53 11.18
N GLY A 205 -11.88 3.55 11.85
CA GLY A 205 -13.15 3.16 11.21
C GLY A 205 -13.74 1.93 11.88
N ASN A 206 -14.85 1.42 11.36
CA ASN A 206 -15.36 0.11 11.77
C ASN A 206 -15.34 -0.77 10.54
N ASP A 207 -14.31 -1.60 10.42
CA ASP A 207 -14.01 -2.26 9.16
C ASP A 207 -14.65 -3.64 9.06
N THR A 208 -14.90 -4.07 7.83
CA THR A 208 -15.41 -5.42 7.54
C THR A 208 -14.44 -6.20 6.69
N ILE A 209 -13.93 -7.33 7.19
CA ILE A 209 -12.91 -8.14 6.49
C ILE A 209 -13.45 -9.55 6.22
N THR A 210 -13.57 -9.92 4.95
CA THR A 210 -13.82 -11.30 4.51
C THR A 210 -12.55 -11.90 3.93
N GLY A 211 -11.80 -12.61 4.78
CA GLY A 211 -10.57 -13.31 4.41
C GLY A 211 -10.79 -14.61 3.62
N ASN A 212 -9.70 -15.31 3.34
CA ASN A 212 -9.69 -16.57 2.58
C ASN A 212 -9.17 -17.78 3.38
N ASN A 213 -9.26 -17.73 4.71
CA ASN A 213 -8.68 -18.70 5.65
C ASN A 213 -7.14 -18.77 5.61
N ASN A 214 -6.48 -17.84 4.92
CA ASN A 214 -5.05 -17.59 4.98
C ASN A 214 -4.76 -16.08 5.07
N THR A 215 -5.72 -15.32 5.63
CA THR A 215 -5.63 -13.88 5.82
C THR A 215 -5.03 -13.56 7.18
N ARG A 216 -4.11 -12.59 7.22
CA ARG A 216 -3.67 -11.91 8.43
C ARG A 216 -4.29 -10.52 8.53
N ILE A 217 -4.65 -10.12 9.75
CA ILE A 217 -4.96 -8.71 10.06
C ILE A 217 -3.87 -8.10 10.94
N LEU A 218 -3.66 -6.80 10.79
CA LEU A 218 -2.61 -6.03 11.46
C LEU A 218 -3.23 -4.86 12.24
N PHE A 219 -2.64 -4.55 13.40
CA PHE A 219 -2.96 -3.36 14.19
C PHE A 219 -1.71 -2.53 14.51
N TRP A 220 -0.76 -2.50 13.57
CA TRP A 220 0.57 -1.91 13.79
C TRP A 220 0.49 -0.41 14.07
N ASN A 221 -0.40 0.30 13.38
CA ASN A 221 -0.61 1.75 13.53
C ASN A 221 -1.68 2.10 14.56
N ALA A 222 -2.19 1.14 15.33
CA ALA A 222 -3.09 1.44 16.42
C ALA A 222 -2.41 2.35 17.46
N SER A 223 -3.11 3.38 17.93
CA SER A 223 -2.67 4.32 18.98
C SER A 223 -2.96 3.85 20.40
N GLY A 224 -3.56 2.67 20.55
CA GLY A 224 -3.88 2.04 21.82
C GLY A 224 -3.91 0.51 21.72
N ALA A 225 -4.12 -0.14 22.86
CA ALA A 225 -4.29 -1.59 22.92
C ALA A 225 -5.55 -2.05 22.20
N VAL A 226 -5.47 -3.23 21.57
CA VAL A 226 -6.57 -3.83 20.82
C VAL A 226 -7.03 -5.11 21.51
N THR A 227 -8.34 -5.30 21.61
CA THR A 227 -8.95 -6.56 22.03
C THR A 227 -9.45 -7.30 20.81
N ILE A 228 -8.83 -8.43 20.47
CA ILE A 228 -9.19 -9.24 19.32
C ILE A 228 -9.86 -10.53 19.80
N ASP A 229 -11.03 -10.85 19.27
CA ASP A 229 -11.68 -12.15 19.43
C ASP A 229 -11.75 -12.87 18.08
N LEU A 230 -10.85 -13.83 17.86
CA LEU A 230 -10.80 -14.66 16.65
C LEU A 230 -11.98 -15.64 16.54
N ALA A 231 -12.63 -15.99 17.66
CA ALA A 231 -13.80 -16.87 17.62
C ALA A 231 -15.07 -16.10 17.30
N ALA A 232 -15.22 -14.90 17.85
CA ALA A 232 -16.31 -13.98 17.51
C ALA A 232 -16.11 -13.31 16.15
N GLY A 233 -14.86 -13.18 15.70
CA GLY A 233 -14.52 -12.46 14.48
C GLY A 233 -14.54 -10.95 14.69
N THR A 234 -14.05 -10.45 15.83
CA THR A 234 -14.08 -9.02 16.14
C THR A 234 -12.72 -8.49 16.61
N ALA A 235 -12.45 -7.21 16.35
CA ALA A 235 -11.37 -6.48 16.99
C ALA A 235 -11.87 -5.10 17.46
N ASP A 236 -11.54 -4.76 18.69
CA ASP A 236 -11.98 -3.54 19.37
C ASP A 236 -10.77 -2.72 19.83
N GLY A 237 -10.67 -1.47 19.40
CA GLY A 237 -9.63 -0.53 19.83
C GLY A 237 -10.15 0.90 20.02
N ASP A 238 -9.23 1.87 20.04
CA ASP A 238 -9.57 3.29 20.05
C ASP A 238 -9.91 3.81 18.65
N VAL A 239 -9.95 5.12 18.42
CA VAL A 239 -10.30 5.72 17.11
C VAL A 239 -9.37 5.34 15.94
N SER A 240 -8.19 4.79 16.22
CA SER A 240 -7.24 4.31 15.20
C SER A 240 -7.47 2.86 14.76
N VAL A 241 -8.49 2.20 15.33
CA VAL A 241 -8.92 0.82 15.05
C VAL A 241 -10.44 0.73 14.93
N GLY A 242 -11.16 1.31 15.88
CA GLY A 242 -12.62 1.22 16.04
C GLY A 242 -13.11 -0.19 16.38
N HIS A 243 -14.25 -0.57 15.82
CA HIS A 243 -14.86 -1.90 16.01
C HIS A 243 -14.93 -2.64 14.67
N ASP A 244 -13.98 -3.53 14.46
CA ASP A 244 -13.84 -4.30 13.23
C ASP A 244 -14.51 -5.65 13.34
N ASN A 245 -15.08 -6.11 12.23
CA ASN A 245 -15.67 -7.42 12.11
C ASN A 245 -15.00 -8.21 10.98
N PHE A 246 -14.57 -9.44 11.25
CA PHE A 246 -13.82 -10.25 10.31
C PHE A 246 -14.21 -11.72 10.29
N SER A 247 -13.99 -12.35 9.14
CA SER A 247 -14.11 -13.80 8.93
C SER A 247 -12.98 -14.30 8.03
N GLY A 248 -12.68 -15.60 8.05
CA GLY A 248 -11.59 -16.15 7.23
C GLY A 248 -10.19 -15.62 7.59
N VAL A 249 -10.05 -14.95 8.74
CA VAL A 249 -8.78 -14.50 9.32
C VAL A 249 -8.25 -15.58 10.25
N VAL A 250 -6.98 -15.92 10.10
CA VAL A 250 -6.33 -16.99 10.89
C VAL A 250 -5.08 -16.51 11.62
N GLN A 251 -4.64 -15.28 11.35
CA GLN A 251 -3.47 -14.68 11.94
C GLN A 251 -3.75 -13.21 12.28
N VAL A 252 -3.11 -12.75 13.36
CA VAL A 252 -3.20 -11.37 13.82
C VAL A 252 -1.81 -10.91 14.19
N ARG A 253 -1.44 -9.70 13.78
CA ARG A 253 -0.35 -8.95 14.41
C ARG A 253 -0.96 -7.84 15.25
N GLY A 254 -0.66 -7.88 16.54
CA GLY A 254 -1.09 -6.87 17.50
C GLY A 254 -0.45 -5.50 17.27
N SER A 255 -0.86 -4.56 18.09
CA SER A 255 -0.28 -3.22 18.19
C SER A 255 1.04 -3.23 18.97
N SER A 256 1.60 -2.03 19.16
CA SER A 256 2.74 -1.84 20.07
C SER A 256 2.34 -1.76 21.56
N PHE A 257 1.05 -1.90 21.86
CA PHE A 257 0.46 -1.80 23.20
C PHE A 257 0.07 -3.18 23.74
N ASN A 258 -0.49 -3.22 24.95
CA ASN A 258 -0.86 -4.45 25.63
C ASN A 258 -2.18 -5.01 25.08
N ASP A 259 -2.12 -5.70 23.95
CA ASP A 259 -3.29 -6.29 23.31
C ASP A 259 -3.86 -7.49 24.09
N THR A 260 -5.16 -7.73 23.91
CA THR A 260 -5.86 -8.90 24.42
C THR A 260 -6.32 -9.77 23.25
N LEU A 261 -6.03 -11.08 23.28
CA LEU A 261 -6.46 -12.02 22.24
C LEU A 261 -7.35 -13.12 22.83
N LEU A 262 -8.54 -13.27 22.26
CA LEU A 262 -9.59 -14.22 22.64
C LEU A 262 -9.84 -15.20 21.46
N GLY A 263 -9.90 -16.52 21.73
CA GLY A 263 -10.14 -17.59 20.73
C GLY A 263 -9.01 -17.86 19.71
N ARG A 264 -8.90 -19.01 19.01
CA ARG A 264 -9.01 -20.41 19.47
C ARG A 264 -7.60 -20.96 19.80
N ALA A 265 -7.52 -21.84 20.80
CA ALA A 265 -6.35 -22.66 21.08
C ALA A 265 -6.09 -23.66 19.91
N ALA A 266 -5.11 -23.38 19.04
CA ALA A 266 -4.22 -24.35 18.39
C ALA A 266 -3.33 -23.78 17.25
N ALA A 267 -3.57 -22.58 16.70
CA ALA A 267 -2.79 -22.13 15.52
C ALA A 267 -2.55 -20.62 15.38
N ALA A 268 -2.97 -19.79 16.33
CA ALA A 268 -2.64 -18.36 16.28
C ALA A 268 -1.15 -18.17 16.64
N SER A 269 -0.33 -17.89 15.63
CA SER A 269 1.09 -17.54 15.78
C SER A 269 1.22 -16.02 15.81
N ILE A 270 1.67 -15.47 16.93
CA ILE A 270 2.12 -14.07 17.01
C ILE A 270 3.51 -13.98 16.36
N ARG A 271 3.69 -13.06 15.41
CA ARG A 271 5.01 -12.63 14.93
C ARG A 271 5.09 -11.12 14.88
#